data_AF-A0A529HUB9-F1
#
_entry.id   AF-A0A529HUB9-F1
#
_cell.length_a   1.000
_cell.length_b   1.000
_cell.length_c   1.000
_cell.angle_alpha   90.00
_cell.angle_beta   90.00
_cell.angle_gamma   90.00
#
_symmetry.space_group_name_H-M   'P 1'
#
loop_
_entity.id
_entity.type
_entity.pdbx_description
1 polymer ?
#
loop_
_entity_poly.entity_id
_entity_poly.type
_entity_poly.pdbx_seq_one_letter_code
_entity_poly.pdbx_strand_id
1 'polypeptide(L)'
;LGVTSLPGKLADCQERDPAKSEIFIVEGDSAGGSAKGGRSRQNQAILPLRGKILNVERARFDRMLSSDMIGTLITALGTSIGKDEFNADKLRYHKIILMTDADVDGAHIRTLLLTFFFRQMPELIERGHLYIAQPPLYKVTRGKSSQYLKDESAYEEYLIDSGLEEASLTLGSGEVRTGQDLHSAIDDALAVRQLINGLHTRYNRSVVEQAAIAGALNADVLADLGRANAMAERVAKRLDLIAEDTERGWTGRLSTSNDGVGGYVFERTVRGVKEFVQLDAGLINSADARQLDRYASRLAEIYSEPPVLRRKEVSETIAGPLALLNAVFATGRKGLTMQRYKGLGEMNAEQLWETTLD
;
A
#
# COMPACT_ATOMS: atom_id res chain seq x y z
N LEU A 1 -1.05 18.77 47.76
CA LEU A 1 -1.33 19.29 46.40
C LEU A 1 -2.49 18.44 45.85
N GLY A 2 -3.73 18.63 46.31
CA GLY A 2 -4.55 19.82 46.07
C GLY A 2 -5.13 19.67 44.66
N VAL A 3 -6.37 19.16 44.57
CA VAL A 3 -7.19 18.93 43.35
C VAL A 3 -6.51 19.47 42.09
N THR A 4 -5.74 18.64 41.41
CA THR A 4 -5.18 19.01 40.10
C THR A 4 -6.36 19.15 39.16
N SER A 5 -6.74 20.40 38.89
CA SER A 5 -7.75 20.71 37.89
C SER A 5 -7.36 20.03 36.60
N LEU A 6 -8.31 19.30 36.02
CA LEU A 6 -8.08 18.66 34.73
C LEU A 6 -7.69 19.73 33.71
N PRO A 7 -6.82 19.40 32.73
CA PRO A 7 -6.40 20.39 31.75
C PRO A 7 -7.62 20.96 31.03
N GLY A 8 -7.72 22.29 30.89
CA GLY A 8 -8.90 22.94 30.30
C GLY A 8 -9.18 22.53 28.85
N LYS A 9 -8.20 21.89 28.18
CA LYS A 9 -8.33 21.34 26.81
C LYS A 9 -8.91 19.93 26.77
N LEU A 10 -8.88 19.20 27.89
CA LEU A 10 -9.39 17.84 27.98
C LEU A 10 -10.92 17.87 27.95
N ALA A 11 -11.52 17.21 26.95
CA ALA A 11 -12.94 16.91 26.95
C ALA A 11 -13.16 15.54 27.60
N ASP A 12 -13.37 15.52 28.92
CA ASP A 12 -13.51 14.28 29.70
C ASP A 12 -14.86 13.54 29.45
N CYS A 13 -14.94 12.28 29.85
CA CYS A 13 -16.11 11.40 29.79
C CYS A 13 -16.81 11.28 31.15
N GLN A 14 -17.96 10.60 31.17
CA GLN A 14 -18.77 10.39 32.38
C GLN A 14 -18.31 9.17 33.19
N GLU A 15 -17.79 8.16 32.52
CA GLU A 15 -17.28 6.93 33.11
C GLU A 15 -16.10 7.23 34.05
N ARG A 16 -16.13 6.61 35.22
CA ARG A 16 -15.11 6.76 36.27
C ARG A 16 -14.26 5.51 36.43
N ASP A 17 -14.74 4.36 35.96
CA ASP A 17 -13.98 3.12 35.91
C ASP A 17 -12.92 3.20 34.78
N PRO A 18 -11.61 3.25 35.11
CA PRO A 18 -10.55 3.35 34.12
C PRO A 18 -10.57 2.22 33.08
N ALA A 19 -11.05 1.03 33.45
CA ALA A 19 -11.11 -0.11 32.55
C ALA A 19 -12.16 0.04 31.45
N LYS A 20 -13.15 0.91 31.66
CA LYS A 20 -14.26 1.18 30.72
C LYS A 20 -14.11 2.50 30.00
N SER A 21 -13.16 3.34 30.41
CA SER A 21 -12.91 4.65 29.83
C SER A 21 -11.72 4.61 28.88
N GLU A 22 -11.78 5.48 27.87
CA GLU A 22 -10.73 5.62 26.89
C GLU A 22 -10.44 7.08 26.58
N ILE A 23 -9.20 7.36 26.17
CA ILE A 23 -8.77 8.71 25.80
C ILE A 23 -8.14 8.69 24.40
N PHE A 24 -8.66 9.56 23.54
CA PHE A 24 -8.08 9.83 22.23
C PHE A 24 -7.17 11.06 22.32
N ILE A 25 -5.92 10.87 21.92
CA ILE A 25 -4.93 11.95 21.77
C ILE A 25 -4.90 12.32 20.30
N VAL A 26 -5.32 13.55 19.98
CA VAL A 26 -5.54 13.99 18.60
C VAL A 26 -4.62 15.15 18.22
N GLU A 27 -4.22 15.17 16.95
CA GLU A 27 -3.41 16.24 16.38
C GLU A 27 -4.27 17.46 15.99
N GLY A 28 -4.03 18.59 16.65
CA GLY A 28 -4.64 19.87 16.33
C GLY A 28 -6.08 20.04 16.84
N ASP A 29 -6.55 21.28 16.77
CA ASP A 29 -7.93 21.62 17.16
C ASP A 29 -8.95 21.18 16.11
N SER A 30 -8.53 21.01 14.85
CA SER A 30 -9.43 20.60 13.75
C SER A 30 -9.94 19.17 13.99
N ALA A 31 -9.03 18.20 14.07
CA ALA A 31 -9.38 16.82 14.43
C ALA A 31 -10.01 16.75 15.83
N GLY A 32 -9.52 17.57 16.78
CA GLY A 32 -10.12 17.67 18.11
C GLY A 32 -11.58 18.16 18.12
N GLY A 33 -11.95 19.05 17.21
CA GLY A 33 -13.32 19.53 17.04
C GLY A 33 -14.25 18.42 16.55
N SER A 34 -13.90 17.75 15.45
CA SER A 34 -14.66 16.63 14.90
C SER A 34 -14.75 15.47 15.89
N ALA A 35 -13.64 15.10 16.54
CA ALA A 35 -13.60 14.03 17.54
C ALA A 35 -14.47 14.37 18.76
N LYS A 36 -14.40 15.61 19.27
CA LYS A 36 -15.25 16.05 20.38
C LYS A 36 -16.74 16.05 20.01
N GLY A 37 -17.07 16.35 18.76
CA GLY A 37 -18.43 16.33 18.23
C GLY A 37 -19.00 14.92 18.04
N GLY A 38 -18.16 13.97 17.60
CA GLY A 38 -18.56 12.59 17.31
C GLY A 38 -18.46 11.62 18.48
N ARG A 39 -17.66 11.93 19.52
CA ARG A 39 -17.40 11.00 20.63
C ARG A 39 -18.65 10.57 21.39
N SER A 40 -18.60 9.37 21.96
CA SER A 40 -19.46 8.97 23.07
C SER A 40 -19.04 9.68 24.35
N ARG A 41 -19.91 10.56 24.86
CA ARG A 41 -19.68 11.26 26.14
C ARG A 41 -19.65 10.31 27.34
N GLN A 42 -20.18 9.10 27.19
CA GLN A 42 -20.24 8.12 28.25
C GLN A 42 -18.84 7.66 28.65
N ASN A 43 -18.01 7.25 27.69
CA ASN A 43 -16.74 6.56 27.95
C ASN A 43 -15.50 7.13 27.23
N GLN A 44 -15.65 8.06 26.28
CA GLN A 44 -14.53 8.55 25.47
C GLN A 44 -14.12 9.95 25.85
N ALA A 45 -12.86 10.16 26.26
CA ALA A 45 -12.26 11.46 26.47
C ALA A 45 -11.44 11.88 25.24
N ILE A 46 -11.38 13.18 24.94
CA ILE A 46 -10.59 13.72 23.82
C ILE A 46 -9.58 14.73 24.35
N LEU A 47 -8.31 14.56 23.99
CA LEU A 47 -7.21 15.47 24.31
C LEU A 47 -6.53 15.97 23.03
N PRO A 48 -6.84 17.21 22.58
CA PRO A 48 -6.16 17.82 21.46
C PRO A 48 -4.78 18.36 21.83
N LEU A 49 -3.78 18.03 21.02
CA LEU A 49 -2.41 18.55 21.11
C LEU A 49 -2.15 19.57 19.99
N ARG A 50 -1.42 20.65 20.27
CA ARG A 50 -1.12 21.69 19.27
C ARG A 50 0.37 21.78 19.00
N GLY A 51 0.74 21.73 17.73
CA GLY A 51 2.13 21.84 17.29
C GLY A 51 2.95 20.58 17.55
N LYS A 52 4.24 20.62 17.21
CA LYS A 52 5.14 19.47 17.34
C LYS A 52 5.52 19.28 18.81
N ILE A 53 5.36 18.05 19.30
CA ILE A 53 5.78 17.67 20.65
C ILE A 53 7.31 17.81 20.77
N LEU A 54 7.77 18.22 21.94
CA LEU A 54 9.19 18.26 22.24
C LEU A 54 9.79 16.85 22.10
N ASN A 55 10.88 16.71 21.35
CA ASN A 55 11.60 15.45 21.29
C ASN A 55 12.27 15.15 22.63
N VAL A 56 11.68 14.22 23.38
CA VAL A 56 12.13 13.84 24.72
C VAL A 56 13.38 12.96 24.73
N GLU A 57 13.75 12.37 23.60
CA GLU A 57 15.01 11.62 23.47
C GLU A 57 16.21 12.57 23.50
N ARG A 58 16.06 13.75 22.91
CA ARG A 58 17.13 14.77 22.86
C ARG A 58 17.05 15.80 23.99
N ALA A 59 15.86 16.04 24.53
CA ALA A 59 15.65 17.04 25.56
C ALA A 59 16.05 16.53 26.96
N ARG A 60 16.62 17.42 27.77
CA ARG A 60 16.84 17.15 29.20
C ARG A 60 15.51 17.06 29.94
N PHE A 61 15.48 16.27 31.01
CA PHE A 61 14.28 16.01 31.82
C PHE A 61 13.58 17.30 32.29
N ASP A 62 14.31 18.30 32.78
CA ASP A 62 13.71 19.57 33.25
C ASP A 62 12.99 20.33 32.12
N ARG A 63 13.56 20.30 30.91
CA ARG A 63 12.96 20.94 29.72
C ARG A 63 11.72 20.19 29.23
N MET A 64 11.68 18.88 29.45
CA MET A 64 10.51 18.05 29.19
C MET A 64 9.36 18.42 30.13
N LEU A 65 9.65 18.58 31.43
CA LEU A 65 8.65 18.97 32.44
C LEU A 65 8.13 20.39 32.21
N SER A 66 8.96 21.31 31.71
CA SER A 66 8.53 22.67 31.37
C SER A 66 7.65 22.74 30.11
N SER A 67 7.41 21.63 29.42
CA SER A 67 6.54 21.61 28.24
C SER A 67 5.08 21.51 28.64
N ASP A 68 4.30 22.56 28.33
CA ASP A 68 2.87 22.60 28.60
C ASP A 68 2.12 21.39 28.03
N MET A 69 2.51 20.91 26.84
CA MET A 69 1.88 19.75 26.21
C MET A 69 2.13 18.46 26.98
N ILE A 70 3.37 18.26 27.44
CA ILE A 70 3.73 17.06 28.22
C ILE A 70 3.07 17.12 29.59
N GLY A 71 3.10 18.28 30.25
CA GLY A 71 2.38 18.49 31.52
C GLY A 71 0.87 18.25 31.40
N THR A 72 0.24 18.73 30.32
CA THR A 72 -1.17 18.48 30.01
C THR A 72 -1.43 16.98 29.83
N LEU A 73 -0.59 16.27 29.08
CA LEU A 73 -0.73 14.83 28.85
C LEU A 73 -0.61 14.03 30.15
N ILE A 74 0.42 14.29 30.96
CA ILE A 74 0.63 13.61 32.25
C ILE A 74 -0.56 13.86 33.18
N THR A 75 -1.02 15.10 33.27
CA THR A 75 -2.17 15.48 34.11
C THR A 75 -3.45 14.80 33.63
N ALA A 76 -3.65 14.69 32.32
CA ALA A 76 -4.80 13.98 31.76
C ALA A 76 -4.78 12.49 32.12
N LEU A 77 -3.63 11.82 31.98
CA LEU A 77 -3.45 10.38 32.26
C LEU A 77 -3.51 10.05 33.75
N GLY A 78 -3.05 10.95 34.63
CA GLY A 78 -3.10 10.80 36.09
C GLY A 78 -2.00 9.93 36.71
N THR A 79 -1.05 9.46 35.91
CA THR A 79 0.00 8.51 36.33
C THR A 79 1.23 9.17 36.96
N SER A 80 1.31 10.51 36.98
CA SER A 80 2.57 11.24 37.23
C SER A 80 3.69 10.84 36.24
N ILE A 81 4.93 11.31 36.46
CA ILE A 81 6.09 11.00 35.60
C ILE A 81 7.38 10.88 36.42
N GLY A 82 8.35 10.11 35.92
CA GLY A 82 9.65 9.91 36.55
C GLY A 82 9.71 8.62 37.36
N LYS A 83 10.91 8.07 37.53
CA LYS A 83 11.11 6.71 38.07
C LYS A 83 10.50 6.50 39.46
N ASP A 84 10.47 7.53 40.29
CA ASP A 84 10.04 7.44 41.68
C ASP A 84 8.60 7.90 41.92
N GLU A 85 7.99 8.64 40.97
CA GLU A 85 6.65 9.19 41.10
C GLU A 85 5.61 8.54 40.17
N PHE A 86 6.07 7.93 39.07
CA PHE A 86 5.20 7.26 38.11
C PHE A 86 4.48 6.08 38.75
N ASN A 87 3.17 6.01 38.53
CA ASN A 87 2.32 4.92 39.00
C ASN A 87 1.27 4.58 37.94
N ALA A 88 1.43 3.42 37.29
CA ALA A 88 0.51 2.92 36.27
C ALA A 88 -0.88 2.58 36.83
N ASP A 89 -1.01 2.23 38.11
CA ASP A 89 -2.30 1.88 38.74
C ASP A 89 -3.20 3.12 38.94
N LYS A 90 -2.62 4.33 38.85
CA LYS A 90 -3.38 5.59 38.87
C LYS A 90 -3.85 6.04 37.49
N LEU A 91 -3.61 5.24 36.45
CA LEU A 91 -4.03 5.55 35.10
C LEU A 91 -5.55 5.74 35.03
N ARG A 92 -5.98 6.87 34.48
CA ARG A 92 -7.40 7.26 34.41
C ARG A 92 -8.16 6.61 33.27
N TYR A 93 -7.47 6.14 32.24
CA TYR A 93 -8.04 5.53 31.03
C TYR A 93 -7.17 4.34 30.62
N HIS A 94 -7.70 3.13 30.70
CA HIS A 94 -6.95 1.91 30.34
C HIS A 94 -6.81 1.72 28.83
N LYS A 95 -7.46 2.56 28.02
CA LYS A 95 -7.22 2.66 26.59
C LYS A 95 -6.78 4.07 26.23
N ILE A 96 -5.55 4.19 25.79
CA ILE A 96 -4.95 5.43 25.27
C ILE A 96 -4.82 5.24 23.76
N ILE A 97 -5.63 5.95 22.98
CA ILE A 97 -5.64 5.85 21.52
C ILE A 97 -4.91 7.05 20.93
N LEU A 98 -3.84 6.79 20.18
CA LEU A 98 -3.17 7.81 19.38
C LEU A 98 -3.89 7.94 18.04
N MET A 99 -4.56 9.06 17.82
CA MET A 99 -5.31 9.33 16.59
C MET A 99 -4.70 10.54 15.87
N THR A 100 -3.74 10.24 14.99
CA THR A 100 -2.95 11.20 14.21
C THR A 100 -3.26 11.09 12.73
N ASP A 101 -3.01 12.14 11.96
CA ASP A 101 -3.21 12.13 10.51
C ASP A 101 -2.30 11.11 9.80
N ALA A 102 -2.73 10.70 8.59
CA ALA A 102 -2.02 9.72 7.76
C ALA A 102 -0.85 10.33 6.96
N ASP A 103 -0.55 11.61 7.17
CA ASP A 103 0.53 12.32 6.51
C ASP A 103 1.87 12.22 7.26
N VAL A 104 2.88 12.92 6.73
CA VAL A 104 4.25 12.91 7.28
C VAL A 104 4.31 13.59 8.65
N ASP A 105 3.52 14.64 8.89
CA ASP A 105 3.53 15.35 10.17
C ASP A 105 2.82 14.54 11.27
N GLY A 106 1.72 13.87 10.94
CA GLY A 106 1.07 12.90 11.83
C GLY A 106 1.99 11.73 12.19
N ALA A 107 2.75 11.21 11.23
CA ALA A 107 3.78 10.21 11.50
C ALA A 107 4.88 10.73 12.44
N HIS A 108 5.29 12.00 12.32
CA HIS A 108 6.24 12.62 13.23
C HIS A 108 5.69 12.74 14.66
N ILE A 109 4.48 13.28 14.84
CA ILE A 109 3.89 13.44 16.18
C ILE A 109 3.64 12.08 16.82
N ARG A 110 3.13 11.11 16.06
CA ARG A 110 2.95 9.73 16.54
C ARG A 110 4.27 9.14 17.04
N THR A 111 5.35 9.30 16.29
CA THR A 111 6.68 8.82 16.69
C THR A 111 7.18 9.50 17.97
N LEU A 112 6.95 10.81 18.12
CA LEU A 112 7.32 11.55 19.32
C LEU A 112 6.52 11.11 20.56
N LEU A 113 5.22 10.86 20.40
CA LEU A 113 4.37 10.30 21.45
C LEU A 113 4.81 8.89 21.84
N LEU A 114 5.03 8.01 20.86
CA LEU A 114 5.53 6.66 21.10
C LEU A 114 6.87 6.67 21.83
N THR A 115 7.78 7.56 21.44
CA THR A 115 9.07 7.74 22.11
C THR A 115 8.87 8.20 23.56
N PHE A 116 7.94 9.12 23.79
CA PHE A 116 7.58 9.56 25.14
C PHE A 116 7.06 8.43 26.02
N PHE A 117 6.06 7.68 25.56
CA PHE A 117 5.54 6.53 26.30
C PHE A 117 6.63 5.48 26.53
N PHE A 118 7.42 5.15 25.51
CA PHE A 118 8.50 4.17 25.61
C PHE A 118 9.56 4.56 26.65
N ARG A 119 9.92 5.85 26.73
CA ARG A 119 10.97 6.32 27.65
C ARG A 119 10.47 6.60 29.06
N GLN A 120 9.26 7.15 29.20
CA GLN A 120 8.78 7.72 30.46
C GLN A 120 7.70 6.86 31.13
N MET A 121 6.97 6.05 30.36
CA MET A 121 5.82 5.26 30.82
C MET A 121 5.81 3.85 30.19
N PRO A 122 6.93 3.10 30.18
CA PRO A 122 7.03 1.81 29.48
C PRO A 122 5.99 0.80 29.96
N GLU A 123 5.66 0.83 31.26
CA GLU A 123 4.67 -0.06 31.86
C GLU A 123 3.28 0.07 31.23
N LEU A 124 2.91 1.25 30.70
CA LEU A 124 1.63 1.42 30.00
C LEU A 124 1.60 0.67 28.67
N ILE A 125 2.76 0.52 28.04
CA ILE A 125 2.91 -0.28 26.81
C ILE A 125 2.89 -1.76 27.17
N GLU A 126 3.64 -2.16 28.20
CA GLU A 126 3.73 -3.55 28.65
C GLU A 126 2.38 -4.10 29.13
N ARG A 127 1.57 -3.27 29.80
CA ARG A 127 0.20 -3.59 30.22
C ARG A 127 -0.83 -3.52 29.06
N GLY A 128 -0.40 -3.14 27.86
CA GLY A 128 -1.26 -3.10 26.67
C GLY A 128 -2.28 -1.96 26.65
N HIS A 129 -1.99 -0.84 27.31
CA HIS A 129 -2.91 0.31 27.37
C HIS A 129 -2.80 1.28 26.17
N LEU A 130 -1.74 1.18 25.36
CA LEU A 130 -1.47 2.10 24.26
C LEU A 130 -1.89 1.51 22.90
N TYR A 131 -2.74 2.24 22.18
CA TYR A 131 -3.29 1.86 20.88
C TYR A 131 -3.06 2.96 19.85
N ILE A 132 -3.10 2.60 18.56
CA ILE A 132 -3.01 3.53 17.44
C ILE A 132 -4.28 3.38 16.60
N ALA A 133 -4.98 4.48 16.35
CA ALA A 133 -6.14 4.49 15.48
C ALA A 133 -5.72 4.25 14.01
N GLN A 134 -6.57 3.54 13.26
CA GLN A 134 -6.37 3.28 11.83
C GLN A 134 -7.56 3.83 11.03
N PRO A 135 -7.65 5.17 10.86
CA PRO A 135 -8.72 5.79 10.08
C PRO A 135 -8.63 5.35 8.61
N PRO A 136 -9.75 5.35 7.87
CA PRO A 136 -9.76 4.94 6.47
C PRO A 136 -9.04 5.95 5.57
N LEU A 137 -8.28 5.43 4.60
CA LEU A 137 -7.59 6.26 3.60
C LEU A 137 -8.54 6.71 2.47
N TYR A 138 -9.54 5.90 2.15
CA TYR A 138 -10.47 6.16 1.05
C TYR A 138 -11.93 6.01 1.48
N LYS A 139 -12.80 6.83 0.90
CA LYS A 139 -14.24 6.56 0.77
C LYS A 139 -14.55 6.38 -0.72
N VAL A 140 -15.02 5.20 -1.07
CA VAL A 140 -15.47 4.88 -2.43
C VAL A 140 -16.99 4.88 -2.47
N THR A 141 -17.57 5.44 -3.53
CA THR A 141 -19.02 5.53 -3.72
C THR A 141 -19.38 5.09 -5.14
N ARG A 142 -20.29 4.11 -5.25
CA ARG A 142 -20.85 3.64 -6.53
C ARG A 142 -22.37 3.62 -6.43
N GLY A 143 -23.03 4.47 -7.21
CA GLY A 143 -24.48 4.65 -7.13
C GLY A 143 -24.89 5.12 -5.74
N LYS A 144 -25.68 4.31 -5.02
CA LYS A 144 -26.13 4.60 -3.65
C LYS A 144 -25.29 3.94 -2.55
N SER A 145 -24.37 3.05 -2.92
CA SER A 145 -23.50 2.36 -1.97
C SER A 145 -22.22 3.16 -1.73
N SER A 146 -21.80 3.29 -0.49
CA SER A 146 -20.49 3.84 -0.12
C SER A 146 -19.78 2.92 0.85
N GLN A 147 -18.46 2.82 0.72
CA GLN A 147 -17.62 1.99 1.55
C GLN A 147 -16.34 2.75 1.93
N TYR A 148 -15.88 2.56 3.17
CA TYR A 148 -14.60 3.06 3.65
C TYR A 148 -13.53 1.99 3.48
N LEU A 149 -12.37 2.37 2.93
CA LEU A 149 -11.25 1.48 2.68
C LEU A 149 -10.03 2.00 3.43
N LYS A 150 -9.40 1.08 4.18
CA LYS A 150 -8.33 1.41 5.13
C LYS A 150 -7.02 1.86 4.46
N ASP A 151 -6.66 1.25 3.34
CA ASP A 151 -5.36 1.42 2.69
C ASP A 151 -5.46 1.22 1.17
N GLU A 152 -4.32 1.36 0.49
CA GLU A 152 -4.21 1.15 -0.96
C GLU A 152 -4.54 -0.30 -1.34
N SER A 153 -4.12 -1.28 -0.54
CA SER A 153 -4.35 -2.70 -0.82
C SER A 153 -5.85 -3.02 -0.84
N ALA A 154 -6.60 -2.55 0.15
CA ALA A 154 -8.05 -2.67 0.19
C ALA A 154 -8.74 -1.95 -0.98
N TYR A 155 -8.15 -0.85 -1.47
CA TYR A 155 -8.63 -0.18 -2.67
C TYR A 155 -8.38 -0.98 -3.94
N GLU A 156 -7.19 -1.55 -4.12
CA GLU A 156 -6.91 -2.43 -5.24
C GLU A 156 -7.81 -3.67 -5.24
N GLU A 157 -8.01 -4.31 -4.08
CA GLU A 157 -8.92 -5.45 -3.92
C GLU A 157 -10.36 -5.08 -4.30
N TYR A 158 -10.87 -3.94 -3.81
CA TYR A 158 -12.20 -3.43 -4.20
C TYR A 158 -12.33 -3.23 -5.72
N LEU A 159 -11.28 -2.72 -6.38
CA LEU A 159 -11.25 -2.53 -7.82
C LEU A 159 -11.19 -3.86 -8.58
N ILE A 160 -10.51 -4.87 -8.03
CA ILE A 160 -10.45 -6.23 -8.60
C ILE A 160 -11.82 -6.86 -8.54
N ASP A 161 -12.44 -6.94 -7.35
CA ASP A 161 -13.77 -7.53 -7.17
C ASP A 161 -14.80 -6.90 -8.12
N SER A 162 -14.81 -5.57 -8.15
CA SER A 162 -15.66 -4.80 -9.06
C SER A 162 -15.33 -5.03 -10.54
N GLY A 163 -14.05 -5.15 -10.87
CA GLY A 163 -13.58 -5.31 -12.24
C GLY A 163 -13.74 -6.73 -12.78
N LEU A 164 -13.86 -7.72 -11.89
CA LEU A 164 -14.08 -9.12 -12.23
C LEU A 164 -15.57 -9.50 -12.29
N GLU A 165 -16.47 -8.62 -11.84
CA GLU A 165 -17.91 -8.83 -11.95
C GLU A 165 -18.32 -9.08 -13.42
N GLU A 166 -18.95 -10.22 -13.67
CA GLU A 166 -19.33 -10.72 -15.00
C GLU A 166 -18.17 -10.79 -16.02
N ALA A 167 -16.92 -10.90 -15.55
CA ALA A 167 -15.75 -11.06 -16.40
C ALA A 167 -15.42 -12.53 -16.69
N SER A 168 -14.89 -12.79 -17.89
CA SER A 168 -14.30 -14.07 -18.26
C SER A 168 -13.04 -13.85 -19.08
N LEU A 169 -12.06 -14.73 -18.94
CA LEU A 169 -10.82 -14.70 -19.72
C LEU A 169 -10.77 -15.94 -20.61
N THR A 170 -10.86 -15.75 -21.92
CA THR A 170 -10.74 -16.82 -22.91
C THR A 170 -9.29 -16.94 -23.34
N LEU A 171 -8.64 -18.07 -23.08
CA LEU A 171 -7.26 -18.35 -23.45
C LEU A 171 -7.13 -18.73 -24.93
N GLY A 172 -5.91 -18.70 -25.47
CA GLY A 172 -5.64 -19.17 -26.84
C GLY A 172 -6.01 -20.65 -27.07
N SER A 173 -5.99 -21.47 -26.01
CA SER A 173 -6.47 -22.86 -26.03
C SER A 173 -7.99 -22.99 -26.22
N GLY A 174 -8.75 -21.91 -26.06
CA GLY A 174 -10.22 -21.92 -25.99
C GLY A 174 -10.78 -22.15 -24.59
N GLU A 175 -9.94 -22.43 -23.58
CA GLU A 175 -10.34 -22.50 -22.18
C GLU A 175 -10.89 -21.14 -21.71
N VAL A 176 -11.97 -21.16 -20.93
CA VAL A 176 -12.59 -19.95 -20.37
C VAL A 176 -12.46 -19.96 -18.85
N ARG A 177 -11.71 -19.01 -18.31
CA ARG A 177 -11.56 -18.82 -16.85
C ARG A 177 -12.55 -17.81 -16.32
N THR A 178 -13.24 -18.18 -15.25
CA THR A 178 -14.19 -17.33 -14.50
C THR A 178 -14.00 -17.57 -13.00
N GLY A 179 -14.61 -16.73 -12.16
CA GLY A 179 -14.58 -16.89 -10.70
C GLY A 179 -13.16 -17.05 -10.16
N GLN A 180 -12.90 -18.12 -9.40
CA GLN A 180 -11.63 -18.37 -8.74
C GLN A 180 -10.45 -18.58 -9.69
N ASP A 181 -10.68 -19.16 -10.88
CA ASP A 181 -9.61 -19.39 -11.85
C ASP A 181 -9.15 -18.07 -12.49
N LEU A 182 -10.10 -17.15 -12.70
CA LEU A 182 -9.77 -15.79 -13.14
C LEU A 182 -9.07 -15.01 -12.02
N HIS A 183 -9.54 -15.13 -10.78
CA HIS A 183 -8.90 -14.50 -9.63
C HIS A 183 -7.45 -14.95 -9.47
N SER A 184 -7.18 -16.25 -9.62
CA SER A 184 -5.82 -16.80 -9.55
C SER A 184 -4.89 -16.20 -10.61
N ALA A 185 -5.41 -15.90 -11.81
CA ALA A 185 -4.66 -15.18 -12.84
C ALA A 185 -4.36 -13.72 -12.47
N ILE A 186 -5.27 -13.07 -11.72
CA ILE A 186 -5.04 -11.72 -11.15
C ILE A 186 -3.97 -11.77 -10.07
N ASP A 187 -3.99 -12.77 -9.19
CA ASP A 187 -2.98 -12.93 -8.13
C ASP A 187 -1.58 -13.11 -8.72
N ASP A 188 -1.45 -13.97 -9.73
CA ASP A 188 -0.20 -14.13 -10.48
C ASP A 188 0.22 -12.81 -11.15
N ALA A 189 -0.73 -12.05 -11.71
CA ALA A 189 -0.44 -10.77 -12.33
C ALA A 189 0.00 -9.70 -11.33
N LEU A 190 -0.59 -9.65 -10.13
CA LEU A 190 -0.18 -8.74 -9.04
C LEU A 190 1.26 -9.03 -8.60
N ALA A 191 1.60 -10.30 -8.42
CA ALA A 191 2.95 -10.72 -8.07
C ALA A 191 3.96 -10.33 -9.16
N VAL A 192 3.65 -10.60 -10.43
CA VAL A 192 4.50 -10.22 -11.56
C VAL A 192 4.68 -8.69 -11.66
N ARG A 193 3.60 -7.92 -11.48
CA ARG A 193 3.65 -6.44 -11.45
C ARG A 193 4.59 -5.94 -10.35
N GLN A 194 4.52 -6.52 -9.14
CA GLN A 194 5.40 -6.12 -8.03
C GLN A 194 6.87 -6.36 -8.38
N LEU A 195 7.20 -7.53 -8.94
CA LEU A 195 8.56 -7.87 -9.36
C LEU A 195 9.06 -6.93 -10.46
N ILE A 196 8.27 -6.71 -11.50
CA ILE A 196 8.64 -5.81 -12.62
C ILE A 196 8.80 -4.36 -12.14
N ASN A 197 7.98 -3.90 -11.22
CA ASN A 197 8.08 -2.54 -10.67
C ASN A 197 9.29 -2.36 -9.74
N GLY A 198 9.77 -3.44 -9.11
CA GLY A 198 11.00 -3.44 -8.30
C GLY A 198 12.28 -3.36 -9.13
N LEU A 199 12.22 -3.67 -10.43
CA LEU A 199 13.37 -3.59 -11.31
C LEU A 199 13.86 -2.15 -11.51
N HIS A 200 15.17 -2.01 -11.70
CA HIS A 200 15.79 -0.72 -12.02
C HIS A 200 15.11 -0.06 -13.23
N THR A 201 14.82 1.23 -13.14
CA THR A 201 14.04 2.00 -14.14
C THR A 201 14.62 2.02 -15.55
N ARG A 202 15.88 1.59 -15.71
CA ARG A 202 16.58 1.43 -16.99
C ARG A 202 16.00 0.30 -17.85
N TYR A 203 15.37 -0.69 -17.23
CA TYR A 203 14.79 -1.82 -17.94
C TYR A 203 13.38 -1.48 -18.43
N ASN A 204 13.12 -1.78 -19.70
CA ASN A 204 11.79 -1.61 -20.26
C ASN A 204 10.86 -2.70 -19.71
N ARG A 205 9.86 -2.28 -18.92
CA ARG A 205 8.91 -3.18 -18.24
C ARG A 205 8.12 -4.06 -19.20
N SER A 206 7.71 -3.53 -20.35
CA SER A 206 6.97 -4.30 -21.36
C SER A 206 7.84 -5.40 -21.95
N VAL A 207 9.11 -5.10 -22.26
CA VAL A 207 10.06 -6.10 -22.78
C VAL A 207 10.38 -7.17 -21.74
N VAL A 208 10.55 -6.77 -20.47
CA VAL A 208 10.74 -7.73 -19.36
C VAL A 208 9.53 -8.63 -19.19
N GLU A 209 8.31 -8.08 -19.25
CA GLU A 209 7.07 -8.86 -19.16
C GLU A 209 6.99 -9.91 -20.27
N GLN A 210 7.24 -9.51 -21.52
CA GLN A 210 7.20 -10.44 -22.65
C GLN A 210 8.33 -11.49 -22.59
N ALA A 211 9.49 -11.12 -22.07
CA ALA A 211 10.58 -12.05 -21.78
C ALA A 211 10.21 -13.05 -20.68
N ALA A 212 9.51 -12.61 -19.63
CA ALA A 212 9.01 -13.49 -18.55
C ALA A 212 7.99 -14.51 -19.08
N ILE A 213 7.04 -14.07 -19.92
CA ILE A 213 6.05 -14.97 -20.55
C ILE A 213 6.74 -15.99 -21.47
N ALA A 214 7.82 -15.60 -22.14
CA ALA A 214 8.58 -16.53 -22.99
C ALA A 214 9.47 -17.51 -22.21
N GLY A 215 9.71 -17.28 -20.92
CA GLY A 215 10.69 -18.02 -20.12
C GLY A 215 12.14 -17.62 -20.39
N ALA A 216 12.38 -16.39 -20.86
CA ALA A 216 13.71 -15.91 -21.21
C ALA A 216 14.52 -15.41 -20.00
N LEU A 217 13.89 -15.26 -18.82
CA LEU A 217 14.55 -14.80 -17.59
C LEU A 217 15.26 -15.92 -16.81
N ASN A 218 15.41 -17.08 -17.44
CA ASN A 218 16.16 -18.22 -16.91
C ASN A 218 17.61 -18.20 -17.44
N ALA A 219 18.58 -18.15 -16.53
CA ALA A 219 20.00 -18.13 -16.88
C ALA A 219 20.47 -19.43 -17.57
N ASP A 220 19.84 -20.57 -17.30
CA ASP A 220 20.20 -21.86 -17.91
C ASP A 220 19.94 -21.86 -19.42
N VAL A 221 19.01 -21.03 -19.90
CA VAL A 221 18.75 -20.85 -21.34
C VAL A 221 19.97 -20.23 -22.04
N LEU A 222 20.75 -19.40 -21.35
CA LEU A 222 21.95 -18.76 -21.89
C LEU A 222 23.16 -19.70 -22.03
N ALA A 223 23.12 -20.88 -21.39
CA ALA A 223 24.23 -21.85 -21.44
C ALA A 223 24.37 -22.53 -22.81
N ASP A 224 23.31 -22.52 -23.63
CA ASP A 224 23.28 -23.10 -24.97
C ASP A 224 22.97 -21.99 -25.98
N LEU A 225 23.95 -21.64 -26.82
CA LEU A 225 23.83 -20.55 -27.79
C LEU A 225 22.67 -20.78 -28.79
N GLY A 226 22.37 -22.02 -29.15
CA GLY A 226 21.25 -22.34 -30.03
C GLY A 226 19.91 -22.03 -29.36
N ARG A 227 19.74 -22.49 -28.11
CA ARG A 227 18.53 -22.20 -27.32
C ARG A 227 18.37 -20.72 -27.02
N ALA A 228 19.47 -20.05 -26.67
CA ALA A 228 19.47 -18.63 -26.33
C ALA A 228 19.10 -17.77 -27.56
N ASN A 229 19.61 -18.07 -28.76
CA ASN A 229 19.18 -17.38 -29.98
C ASN A 229 17.71 -17.64 -30.31
N ALA A 230 17.26 -18.90 -30.23
CA ALA A 230 15.85 -19.23 -30.45
C ALA A 230 14.91 -18.53 -29.44
N MET A 231 15.37 -18.37 -28.20
CA MET A 231 14.63 -17.62 -27.17
C MET A 231 14.55 -16.13 -27.51
N ALA A 232 15.65 -15.52 -27.98
CA ALA A 232 15.66 -14.13 -28.42
C ALA A 232 14.65 -13.89 -29.56
N GLU A 233 14.61 -14.78 -30.55
CA GLU A 233 13.62 -14.73 -31.63
C GLU A 233 12.18 -14.91 -31.12
N ARG A 234 11.98 -15.82 -30.15
CA ARG A 234 10.66 -16.03 -29.54
C ARG A 234 10.16 -14.76 -28.84
N VAL A 235 11.00 -14.10 -28.05
CA VAL A 235 10.64 -12.85 -27.38
C VAL A 235 10.37 -11.74 -28.40
N ALA A 236 11.18 -11.62 -29.45
CA ALA A 236 10.95 -10.65 -30.52
C ALA A 236 9.59 -10.84 -31.22
N LYS A 237 9.23 -12.09 -31.54
CA LYS A 237 7.89 -12.41 -32.09
C LYS A 237 6.77 -12.00 -31.14
N ARG A 238 6.95 -12.18 -29.83
CA ARG A 238 5.97 -11.71 -28.83
C ARG A 238 5.83 -10.20 -28.80
N LEU A 239 6.94 -9.47 -28.90
CA LEU A 239 6.92 -8.01 -28.99
C LEU A 239 6.15 -7.53 -30.24
N ASP A 240 6.26 -8.25 -31.36
CA ASP A 240 5.46 -7.96 -32.56
C ASP A 240 3.96 -8.27 -32.40
N LEU A 241 3.60 -9.29 -31.61
CA LEU A 241 2.18 -9.61 -31.32
C LEU A 241 1.45 -8.47 -30.60
N ILE A 242 2.17 -7.69 -29.80
CA ILE A 242 1.60 -6.61 -28.98
C ILE A 242 1.85 -5.23 -29.58
N ALA A 243 2.61 -5.14 -30.67
CA ALA A 243 2.88 -3.89 -31.37
C ALA A 243 1.77 -3.58 -32.39
N GLU A 244 1.53 -2.30 -32.62
CA GLU A 244 0.70 -1.84 -33.74
C GLU A 244 1.30 -2.32 -35.07
N ASP A 245 0.46 -2.54 -36.09
CA ASP A 245 0.91 -3.04 -37.41
C ASP A 245 2.04 -2.19 -38.02
N THR A 246 2.03 -0.87 -37.78
CA THR A 246 3.05 0.06 -38.28
C THR A 246 4.33 0.12 -37.45
N GLU A 247 4.35 -0.56 -36.30
CA GLU A 247 5.48 -0.56 -35.36
C GLU A 247 6.09 -1.96 -35.12
N ARG A 248 5.67 -2.96 -35.90
CA ARG A 248 6.29 -4.30 -35.92
C ARG A 248 7.69 -4.28 -36.51
N GLY A 249 8.37 -5.42 -36.43
CA GLY A 249 9.72 -5.63 -36.96
C GLY A 249 10.76 -5.76 -35.86
N TRP A 250 10.35 -6.25 -34.68
CA TRP A 250 11.28 -6.59 -33.63
C TRP A 250 12.20 -7.74 -34.06
N THR A 251 13.48 -7.56 -33.81
CA THR A 251 14.50 -8.61 -33.95
C THR A 251 15.17 -8.83 -32.60
N GLY A 252 15.45 -10.08 -32.27
CA GLY A 252 16.09 -10.48 -31.02
C GLY A 252 17.41 -11.16 -31.31
N ARG A 253 18.46 -10.80 -30.57
CA ARG A 253 19.78 -11.43 -30.65
C ARG A 253 20.45 -11.46 -29.28
N LEU A 254 21.49 -12.27 -29.17
CA LEU A 254 22.35 -12.25 -27.98
C LEU A 254 23.25 -11.02 -27.98
N SER A 255 23.45 -10.47 -26.79
CA SER A 255 24.51 -9.51 -26.52
C SER A 255 25.80 -10.27 -26.20
N THR A 256 26.96 -9.76 -26.62
CA THR A 256 28.25 -10.26 -26.17
C THR A 256 28.77 -9.38 -25.03
N SER A 257 29.36 -10.00 -24.02
CA SER A 257 30.10 -9.34 -22.95
C SER A 257 31.52 -9.88 -22.89
N ASN A 258 32.40 -9.21 -22.13
CA ASN A 258 33.78 -9.67 -21.94
C ASN A 258 33.87 -11.07 -21.32
N ASP A 259 32.82 -11.52 -20.62
CA ASP A 259 32.74 -12.79 -19.91
C ASP A 259 31.80 -13.81 -20.60
N GLY A 260 31.36 -13.56 -21.84
CA GLY A 260 30.52 -14.47 -22.63
C GLY A 260 29.19 -13.87 -23.08
N VAL A 261 28.07 -14.50 -22.75
CA VAL A 261 26.73 -14.05 -23.16
C VAL A 261 26.28 -12.89 -22.27
N GLY A 262 26.18 -11.69 -22.85
CA GLY A 262 25.80 -10.45 -22.19
C GLY A 262 24.29 -10.27 -21.99
N GLY A 263 23.48 -11.29 -22.26
CA GLY A 263 22.02 -11.29 -22.21
C GLY A 263 21.37 -11.14 -23.59
N TYR A 264 20.19 -10.54 -23.65
CA TYR A 264 19.41 -10.34 -24.87
C TYR A 264 19.38 -8.89 -25.31
N VAL A 265 19.31 -8.68 -26.62
CA VAL A 265 19.12 -7.39 -27.27
C VAL A 265 17.93 -7.51 -28.21
N PHE A 266 17.02 -6.54 -28.11
CA PHE A 266 15.86 -6.39 -28.96
C PHE A 266 15.93 -5.05 -29.67
N GLU A 267 15.72 -5.04 -30.99
CA GLU A 267 15.72 -3.82 -31.79
C GLU A 267 14.64 -3.82 -32.87
N ARG A 268 14.10 -2.64 -33.17
CA ARG A 268 13.20 -2.37 -34.29
C ARG A 268 13.46 -0.98 -34.87
N THR A 269 12.92 -0.69 -36.05
CA THR A 269 12.95 0.67 -36.63
C THR A 269 11.53 1.14 -36.89
N VAL A 270 11.10 2.20 -36.21
CA VAL A 270 9.77 2.79 -36.36
C VAL A 270 9.93 4.21 -36.90
N ARG A 271 9.33 4.50 -38.06
CA ARG A 271 9.38 5.82 -38.71
C ARG A 271 10.80 6.39 -38.85
N GLY A 272 11.77 5.51 -39.15
CA GLY A 272 13.18 5.87 -39.32
C GLY A 272 13.98 6.00 -38.01
N VAL A 273 13.35 5.82 -36.85
CA VAL A 273 14.01 5.83 -35.53
C VAL A 273 14.27 4.40 -35.09
N LYS A 274 15.54 4.07 -34.82
CA LYS A 274 15.92 2.77 -34.27
C LYS A 274 15.66 2.75 -32.77
N GLU A 275 14.81 1.82 -32.34
CA GLU A 275 14.60 1.49 -30.94
C GLU A 275 15.50 0.31 -30.55
N PHE A 276 16.07 0.37 -29.35
CA PHE A 276 16.99 -0.62 -28.83
C PHE A 276 16.71 -0.86 -27.35
N VAL A 277 16.52 -2.12 -26.97
CA VAL A 277 16.29 -2.54 -25.58
C VAL A 277 17.21 -3.72 -25.25
N GLN A 278 17.91 -3.64 -24.13
CA GLN A 278 18.78 -4.71 -23.64
C GLN A 278 18.27 -5.29 -22.33
N LEU A 279 18.19 -6.61 -22.26
CA LEU A 279 18.06 -7.37 -21.02
C LEU A 279 19.42 -7.98 -20.73
N ASP A 280 20.23 -7.30 -19.91
CA ASP A 280 21.60 -7.70 -19.68
C ASP A 280 21.72 -8.94 -18.77
N ALA A 281 22.92 -9.54 -18.74
CA ALA A 281 23.21 -10.68 -17.87
C ALA A 281 23.01 -10.37 -16.38
N GLY A 282 23.15 -9.10 -15.96
CA GLY A 282 22.89 -8.67 -14.59
C GLY A 282 21.42 -8.81 -14.22
N LEU A 283 20.51 -8.43 -15.11
CA LEU A 283 19.08 -8.69 -14.95
C LEU A 283 18.80 -10.18 -14.90
N ILE A 284 19.27 -10.95 -15.88
CA ILE A 284 18.92 -12.38 -16.02
C ILE A 284 19.42 -13.20 -14.81
N ASN A 285 20.56 -12.85 -14.22
CA ASN A 285 21.09 -13.50 -13.04
C ASN A 285 20.53 -12.95 -11.70
N SER A 286 19.69 -11.92 -11.75
CA SER A 286 19.13 -11.28 -10.55
C SER A 286 18.20 -12.22 -9.77
N ALA A 287 17.96 -11.90 -8.50
CA ALA A 287 16.96 -12.61 -7.70
C ALA A 287 15.55 -12.39 -8.26
N ASP A 288 15.26 -11.19 -8.75
CA ASP A 288 13.95 -10.83 -9.32
C ASP A 288 13.65 -11.61 -10.60
N ALA A 289 14.63 -11.77 -11.50
CA ALA A 289 14.49 -12.59 -12.71
C ALA A 289 14.21 -14.07 -12.36
N ARG A 290 14.93 -14.63 -11.37
CA ARG A 290 14.68 -15.97 -10.86
C ARG A 290 13.31 -16.12 -10.20
N GLN A 291 12.74 -15.05 -9.64
CA GLN A 291 11.38 -15.07 -9.10
C GLN A 291 10.35 -14.98 -10.24
N LEU A 292 10.56 -14.11 -11.22
CA LEU A 292 9.71 -14.01 -12.42
C LEU A 292 9.68 -15.32 -13.21
N ASP A 293 10.81 -16.02 -13.34
CA ASP A 293 10.90 -17.30 -14.04
C ASP A 293 10.02 -18.39 -13.41
N ARG A 294 9.77 -18.36 -12.10
CA ARG A 294 8.84 -19.29 -11.43
C ARG A 294 7.40 -19.15 -11.90
N TYR A 295 7.05 -18.00 -12.48
CA TYR A 295 5.74 -17.77 -13.08
C TYR A 295 5.73 -18.14 -14.57
N ALA A 296 6.87 -18.41 -15.21
CA ALA A 296 6.96 -18.56 -16.66
C ALA A 296 6.02 -19.63 -17.23
N SER A 297 5.84 -20.77 -16.56
CA SER A 297 4.91 -21.82 -17.01
C SER A 297 3.45 -21.35 -16.99
N ARG A 298 3.01 -20.76 -15.87
CA ARG A 298 1.65 -20.21 -15.69
C ARG A 298 1.40 -19.03 -16.62
N LEU A 299 2.40 -18.18 -16.82
CA LEU A 299 2.34 -17.07 -17.77
C LEU A 299 2.27 -17.57 -19.21
N ALA A 300 3.06 -18.58 -19.58
CA ALA A 300 3.02 -19.16 -20.91
C ALA A 300 1.66 -19.83 -21.18
N GLU A 301 1.07 -20.50 -20.20
CA GLU A 301 -0.26 -21.10 -20.32
C GLU A 301 -1.34 -20.07 -20.63
N ILE A 302 -1.31 -18.91 -19.96
CA ILE A 302 -2.33 -17.86 -20.10
C ILE A 302 -2.05 -16.96 -21.31
N TYR A 303 -0.79 -16.58 -21.55
CA TYR A 303 -0.41 -15.46 -22.44
C TYR A 303 0.49 -15.85 -23.61
N SER A 304 0.80 -17.14 -23.85
CA SER A 304 1.55 -17.56 -25.05
C SER A 304 0.89 -17.05 -26.33
N GLU A 305 -0.43 -17.21 -26.39
CA GLU A 305 -1.32 -16.52 -27.31
C GLU A 305 -2.13 -15.49 -26.50
N PRO A 306 -2.25 -14.24 -26.95
CA PRO A 306 -2.96 -13.21 -26.18
C PRO A 306 -4.42 -13.61 -25.87
N PRO A 307 -4.79 -13.77 -24.58
CA PRO A 307 -6.15 -14.13 -24.22
C PRO A 307 -7.10 -12.94 -24.43
N VAL A 308 -8.39 -13.24 -24.53
CA VAL A 308 -9.45 -12.23 -24.68
C VAL A 308 -10.21 -12.12 -23.37
N LEU A 309 -10.15 -10.94 -22.74
CA LEU A 309 -10.97 -10.58 -21.60
C LEU A 309 -12.34 -10.13 -22.10
N ARG A 310 -13.41 -10.82 -21.69
CA ARG A 310 -14.79 -10.51 -22.06
C ARG A 310 -15.58 -10.07 -20.85
N ARG A 311 -16.39 -9.02 -21.04
CA ARG A 311 -17.34 -8.50 -20.06
C ARG A 311 -18.58 -8.02 -20.80
N LYS A 312 -19.70 -8.72 -20.61
CA LYS A 312 -20.94 -8.43 -21.36
C LYS A 312 -20.63 -8.38 -22.88
N GLU A 313 -20.84 -7.23 -23.51
CA GLU A 313 -20.62 -7.01 -24.94
C GLU A 313 -19.21 -6.49 -25.29
N VAL A 314 -18.39 -6.16 -24.29
CA VAL A 314 -17.04 -5.62 -24.49
C VAL A 314 -16.02 -6.75 -24.42
N SER A 315 -15.14 -6.83 -25.42
CA SER A 315 -13.99 -7.74 -25.43
C SER A 315 -12.71 -6.99 -25.72
N GLU A 316 -11.64 -7.32 -25.00
CA GLU A 316 -10.32 -6.74 -25.14
C GLU A 316 -9.26 -7.85 -25.17
N THR A 317 -8.31 -7.75 -26.09
CA THR A 317 -7.15 -8.67 -26.14
C THR A 317 -6.10 -8.24 -25.13
N ILE A 318 -5.61 -9.18 -24.34
CA ILE A 318 -4.70 -8.91 -23.22
C ILE A 318 -3.28 -9.34 -23.59
N ALA A 319 -2.36 -8.37 -23.64
CA ALA A 319 -0.97 -8.57 -24.02
C ALA A 319 -0.11 -9.26 -22.94
N GLY A 320 -0.57 -9.29 -21.69
CA GLY A 320 0.18 -9.82 -20.55
C GLY A 320 -0.46 -9.48 -19.20
N PRO A 321 0.17 -9.90 -18.10
CA PRO A 321 -0.27 -9.62 -16.73
C PRO A 321 -0.59 -8.16 -16.41
N LEU A 322 0.26 -7.22 -16.79
CA LEU A 322 0.06 -5.79 -16.52
C LEU A 322 -1.13 -5.24 -17.30
N ALA A 323 -1.31 -5.69 -18.55
CA ALA A 323 -2.48 -5.34 -19.34
C ALA A 323 -3.78 -5.87 -18.72
N LEU A 324 -3.76 -7.10 -18.19
CA LEU A 324 -4.90 -7.68 -17.47
C LEU A 324 -5.30 -6.82 -16.27
N LEU A 325 -4.34 -6.48 -15.41
CA LEU A 325 -4.59 -5.62 -14.25
C LEU A 325 -5.11 -4.24 -14.64
N ASN A 326 -4.52 -3.62 -15.67
CA ASN A 326 -4.97 -2.32 -16.16
C ASN A 326 -6.43 -2.38 -16.64
N ALA A 327 -6.80 -3.40 -17.41
CA ALA A 327 -8.17 -3.60 -17.88
C ALA A 327 -9.15 -3.87 -16.73
N VAL A 328 -8.73 -4.58 -15.68
CA VAL A 328 -9.51 -4.83 -14.45
C VAL A 328 -9.72 -3.56 -13.66
N PHE A 329 -8.64 -2.85 -13.32
CA PHE A 329 -8.74 -1.59 -12.58
C PHE A 329 -9.50 -0.50 -13.35
N ALA A 330 -9.32 -0.41 -14.67
CA ALA A 330 -10.06 0.54 -15.50
C ALA A 330 -11.56 0.31 -15.40
N THR A 331 -12.01 -0.95 -15.43
CA THR A 331 -13.43 -1.30 -15.25
C THR A 331 -13.88 -1.07 -13.82
N GLY A 332 -13.11 -1.50 -12.81
CA GLY A 332 -13.44 -1.26 -11.41
C GLY A 332 -13.60 0.23 -11.06
N ARG A 333 -12.91 1.12 -11.78
CA ARG A 333 -13.04 2.58 -11.61
C ARG A 333 -14.24 3.18 -12.33
N LYS A 334 -14.88 2.50 -13.29
CA LYS A 334 -16.03 3.04 -14.03
C LYS A 334 -17.20 3.30 -13.07
N GLY A 335 -17.73 4.52 -13.11
CA GLY A 335 -18.84 4.94 -12.23
C GLY A 335 -18.47 5.07 -10.75
N LEU A 336 -17.18 5.00 -10.41
CA LEU A 336 -16.70 5.13 -9.03
C LEU A 336 -16.36 6.59 -8.74
N THR A 337 -16.95 7.14 -7.67
CA THR A 337 -16.48 8.40 -7.07
C THR A 337 -15.61 8.04 -5.88
N MET A 338 -14.41 8.62 -5.81
CA MET A 338 -13.44 8.33 -4.76
C MET A 338 -13.01 9.62 -4.07
N GLN A 339 -13.11 9.61 -2.74
CA GLN A 339 -12.59 10.63 -1.86
C GLN A 339 -11.42 10.02 -1.07
N ARG A 340 -10.24 10.62 -1.18
CA ARG A 340 -9.08 10.27 -0.36
C ARG A 340 -9.00 11.21 0.82
N TYR A 341 -8.95 10.66 2.03
CA TYR A 341 -8.74 11.44 3.25
C TYR A 341 -7.25 11.69 3.46
N LYS A 342 -6.86 12.95 3.59
CA LYS A 342 -5.47 13.33 3.91
C LYS A 342 -5.25 13.61 5.39
N GLY A 343 -6.32 13.98 6.09
CA GLY A 343 -6.30 14.20 7.52
C GLY A 343 -7.69 13.98 8.13
N LEU A 344 -7.70 13.74 9.43
CA LEU A 344 -8.90 13.45 10.23
C LEU A 344 -9.91 14.60 10.19
N GLY A 345 -9.43 15.85 10.04
CA GLY A 345 -10.27 17.03 9.92
C GLY A 345 -11.11 17.12 8.64
N GLU A 346 -10.84 16.28 7.64
CA GLU A 346 -11.65 16.19 6.41
C GLU A 346 -12.92 15.34 6.61
N MET A 347 -13.00 14.61 7.72
CA MET A 347 -14.17 13.81 8.10
C MET A 347 -15.10 14.62 9.00
N ASN A 348 -16.40 14.53 8.75
CA ASN A 348 -17.38 15.07 9.68
C ASN A 348 -17.48 14.17 10.94
N ALA A 349 -18.16 14.65 11.98
CA ALA A 349 -18.27 13.96 13.27
C ALA A 349 -18.89 12.56 13.17
N GLU A 350 -19.89 12.38 12.31
CA GLU A 350 -20.58 11.10 12.10
C GLU A 350 -19.68 10.11 11.37
N GLN A 351 -18.99 10.55 10.32
CA GLN A 351 -18.02 9.73 9.58
C GLN A 351 -16.86 9.29 10.49
N LEU A 352 -16.35 10.20 11.31
CA LEU A 352 -15.25 9.89 12.22
C LEU A 352 -15.71 8.89 13.29
N TRP A 353 -16.95 9.00 13.76
CA TRP A 353 -17.56 8.01 14.65
C TRP A 353 -17.60 6.62 13.99
N GLU A 354 -18.31 6.50 12.86
CA GLU A 354 -18.53 5.23 12.16
C GLU A 354 -17.25 4.48 11.75
N THR A 355 -16.14 5.21 11.60
CA THR A 355 -14.91 4.65 11.01
C THR A 355 -13.77 4.49 11.97
N THR A 356 -13.76 5.25 13.07
CA THR A 356 -12.56 5.39 13.91
C THR A 356 -12.86 5.42 15.41
N LEU A 357 -14.07 5.79 15.85
CA LEU A 357 -14.41 5.94 17.27
C LEU A 357 -15.43 4.92 17.80
N ASP A 358 -16.27 4.33 16.94
CA ASP A 358 -17.18 3.22 17.33
C ASP A 358 -16.38 1.94 17.63
#